data_AF-A0A374UKN3-F1
#
_entry.id   AF-A0A374UKN3-F1
#
_cell.length_a   1.000
_cell.length_b   1.000
_cell.length_c   1.000
_cell.angle_alpha   90.00
_cell.angle_beta   90.00
_cell.angle_gamma   90.00
#
_symmetry.space_group_name_H-M   'P 1'
#
loop_
_entity.id
_entity.type
_entity.pdbx_description
1 polymer ?
#
loop_
_entity_poly.entity_id
_entity_poly.type
_entity_poly.pdbx_seq_one_letter_code
_entity_poly.pdbx_strand_id
1 'polypeptide(L)'
;MRIKVIFIIIFLLTMAFLPIIVSKCTATKTTAASVSTADYAEKPTDNSTENSEKSTIKPQQESSESKAELTDAELCGMVAANYDESYCEETLKALAVILYTNYCLAPDDYDLKDSRICILESNAENSVKENYNTIKSAVSAVYKKALCSNGKVLYIPFTSSTNGKTSSSSEYPYLTAVASPWDSYSNANDDEHCGVSLNGINYLCNDGYSYAQALQWYLPDFTIQ
;
A
#
# COMPACT_ATOMS: atom_id res chain seq x y z
N MET A 1 59.61 -3.40 -17.57
CA MET A 1 58.76 -2.17 -17.50
C MET A 1 57.99 -1.88 -18.78
N ARG A 2 58.54 -2.07 -19.99
CA ARG A 2 57.92 -1.67 -21.26
C ARG A 2 56.61 -2.39 -21.63
N ILE A 3 56.46 -3.68 -21.30
CA ILE A 3 55.23 -4.45 -21.57
C ILE A 3 54.02 -4.00 -20.73
N LYS A 4 54.23 -3.65 -19.45
CA LYS A 4 53.14 -3.16 -18.58
C LYS A 4 52.62 -1.79 -19.02
N VAL A 5 53.49 -0.94 -19.57
CA VAL A 5 53.12 0.38 -20.10
C VAL A 5 52.31 0.25 -21.39
N ILE A 6 52.61 -0.73 -22.24
CA ILE A 6 51.86 -0.99 -23.48
C ILE A 6 50.41 -1.43 -23.16
N PHE A 7 50.21 -2.30 -22.17
CA PHE A 7 48.86 -2.71 -21.75
C PHE A 7 48.03 -1.54 -21.18
N ILE A 8 48.66 -0.64 -20.42
CA ILE A 8 47.97 0.55 -19.87
C ILE A 8 47.57 1.52 -20.98
N ILE A 9 48.42 1.71 -22.00
CA ILE A 9 48.11 2.58 -23.14
C ILE A 9 46.97 2.00 -23.99
N ILE A 10 46.95 0.68 -24.22
CA ILE A 10 45.87 0.01 -24.96
C ILE A 10 44.55 0.10 -24.19
N PHE A 11 44.57 -0.09 -22.87
CA PHE A 11 43.38 0.04 -22.01
C PHE A 11 42.84 1.48 -21.95
N LEU A 12 43.71 2.49 -21.98
CA LEU A 12 43.29 3.90 -22.05
C LEU A 12 42.67 4.27 -23.41
N LEU A 13 43.14 3.66 -24.50
CA LEU A 13 42.61 3.92 -25.85
C LEU A 13 41.20 3.32 -26.08
N THR A 14 40.84 2.23 -25.40
CA THR A 14 39.51 1.61 -25.56
C THR A 14 38.41 2.36 -24.79
N MET A 15 38.75 3.12 -23.74
CA MET A 15 37.80 3.97 -23.01
C MET A 15 37.44 5.27 -23.74
N ALA A 16 38.20 5.65 -24.78
CA ALA A 16 37.96 6.86 -25.56
C ALA A 16 36.92 6.69 -26.70
N PHE A 17 36.41 5.48 -26.92
CA PHE A 17 35.43 5.16 -27.98
C PHE A 17 34.08 4.67 -27.43
N LEU A 18 33.58 5.28 -26.35
CA LEU A 18 32.16 5.16 -26.00
C LEU A 18 31.33 6.08 -26.91
N PRO A 19 30.34 5.58 -27.65
CA PRO A 19 29.45 6.46 -28.41
C PRO A 19 28.58 7.24 -27.43
N ILE A 20 28.83 8.56 -27.33
CA ILE A 20 27.89 9.48 -26.69
C ILE A 20 26.69 9.59 -27.63
N ILE A 21 25.66 8.77 -27.40
CA ILE A 21 24.37 8.94 -28.04
C ILE A 21 23.69 10.14 -27.36
N VAL A 22 24.01 11.35 -27.85
CA VAL A 22 23.17 12.52 -27.59
C VAL A 22 21.96 12.39 -28.50
N SER A 23 20.84 11.93 -27.92
CA SER A 23 19.55 11.94 -28.61
C SER A 23 19.12 13.38 -28.85
N LYS A 24 19.30 13.86 -30.09
CA LYS A 24 18.75 15.12 -30.56
C LYS A 24 17.23 15.03 -30.55
N CYS A 25 16.60 15.76 -29.63
CA CYS A 25 15.22 16.19 -29.81
C CYS A 25 15.17 17.14 -31.02
N THR A 26 14.80 16.60 -32.17
CA THR A 26 14.34 17.39 -33.31
C THR A 26 12.83 17.18 -33.40
N ALA A 27 12.10 18.28 -33.21
CA ALA A 27 10.68 18.34 -33.42
C ALA A 27 10.35 18.01 -34.87
N THR A 28 9.59 16.94 -35.08
CA THR A 28 8.82 16.72 -36.30
C THR A 28 7.36 16.59 -35.87
N LYS A 29 6.56 17.57 -36.32
CA LYS A 29 5.11 17.50 -36.26
C LYS A 29 4.66 16.26 -37.03
N THR A 30 4.09 15.30 -36.32
CA THR A 30 3.23 14.27 -36.90
C THR A 30 1.95 14.21 -36.08
N THR A 31 0.88 14.55 -36.78
CA THR A 31 -0.55 14.40 -36.48
C THR A 31 -0.91 13.51 -35.29
N ALA A 32 -1.68 14.09 -34.37
CA ALA A 32 -2.37 13.41 -33.29
C ALA A 32 -3.24 12.27 -33.83
N ALA A 33 -2.92 11.03 -33.43
CA ALA A 33 -3.90 9.98 -33.30
C ALA A 33 -4.26 9.89 -31.81
N SER A 34 -5.29 10.64 -31.44
CA SER A 34 -6.00 10.44 -30.18
C SER A 34 -6.69 9.08 -30.22
N VAL A 35 -6.16 8.09 -29.51
CA VAL A 35 -6.97 6.92 -29.13
C VAL A 35 -7.75 7.32 -27.89
N SER A 36 -8.87 7.99 -28.16
CA SER A 36 -9.98 8.12 -27.24
C SER A 36 -10.89 6.95 -27.53
N THR A 37 -11.13 6.09 -26.54
CA THR A 37 -12.34 5.25 -26.49
C THR A 37 -13.02 5.54 -25.16
N ALA A 38 -13.64 6.71 -25.09
CA ALA A 38 -14.87 6.85 -24.35
C ALA A 38 -15.97 6.30 -25.26
N ASP A 39 -16.75 5.33 -24.78
CA ASP A 39 -18.08 5.09 -25.30
C ASP A 39 -19.02 5.05 -24.09
N TYR A 40 -19.94 6.01 -24.07
CA TYR A 40 -21.11 5.99 -23.20
C TYR A 40 -22.36 5.94 -24.08
N ALA A 41 -23.29 5.15 -23.55
CA ALA A 41 -24.74 5.24 -23.65
C ALA A 41 -25.46 4.43 -24.75
N GLU A 42 -26.22 3.45 -24.29
CA GLU A 42 -27.56 3.20 -24.81
C GLU A 42 -28.56 3.02 -23.64
N LYS A 43 -29.65 3.79 -23.67
CA LYS A 43 -30.96 3.60 -23.01
C LYS A 43 -31.99 4.25 -23.96
N PRO A 44 -33.30 3.93 -23.98
CA PRO A 44 -34.09 3.31 -22.90
C PRO A 44 -35.18 2.29 -23.30
N THR A 45 -35.68 1.50 -22.35
CA THR A 45 -37.14 1.25 -22.22
C THR A 45 -37.53 0.89 -20.78
N ASP A 46 -38.63 1.50 -20.32
CA ASP A 46 -39.31 1.28 -19.04
C ASP A 46 -40.14 -0.01 -19.02
N ASN A 47 -40.26 -0.64 -17.85
CA ASN A 47 -41.55 -0.96 -17.20
C ASN A 47 -41.35 -1.59 -15.80
N SER A 48 -41.58 -0.75 -14.79
CA SER A 48 -42.44 -0.93 -13.61
C SER A 48 -42.53 -2.25 -12.81
N THR A 49 -42.35 -2.08 -11.49
CA THR A 49 -43.17 -2.55 -10.34
C THR A 49 -42.50 -3.50 -9.34
N GLU A 50 -42.26 -2.94 -8.15
CA GLU A 50 -42.30 -3.49 -6.78
C GLU A 50 -41.76 -4.91 -6.51
N ASN A 51 -40.73 -5.00 -5.66
CA ASN A 51 -41.00 -5.30 -4.26
C ASN A 51 -39.82 -4.99 -3.33
N SER A 52 -40.20 -4.41 -2.19
CA SER A 52 -39.38 -4.09 -1.04
C SER A 52 -38.90 -5.37 -0.35
N GLU A 53 -37.58 -5.48 -0.12
CA GLU A 53 -37.08 -6.25 1.02
C GLU A 53 -35.93 -5.50 1.70
N LYS A 54 -36.35 -4.80 2.76
CA LYS A 54 -35.61 -4.36 3.95
C LYS A 54 -34.35 -5.20 4.22
N SER A 55 -33.18 -4.73 3.77
CA SER A 55 -31.91 -5.16 4.31
C SER A 55 -31.39 -4.11 5.27
N THR A 56 -31.37 -4.51 6.54
CA THR A 56 -30.98 -3.74 7.72
C THR A 56 -29.54 -3.25 7.57
N ILE A 57 -29.37 -2.03 7.06
CA ILE A 57 -28.23 -1.19 7.41
C ILE A 57 -28.22 -1.17 8.94
N LYS A 58 -27.17 -1.68 9.58
CA LYS A 58 -26.91 -1.38 10.99
C LYS A 58 -26.23 -0.02 11.02
N PRO A 59 -26.90 1.05 11.50
CA PRO A 59 -26.20 2.24 11.94
C PRO A 59 -25.74 2.02 13.40
N GLN A 60 -24.79 2.87 13.81
CA GLN A 60 -24.37 3.14 15.19
C GLN A 60 -23.34 2.16 15.78
N GLN A 61 -22.34 2.64 16.52
CA GLN A 61 -22.53 3.63 17.59
C GLN A 61 -21.25 4.43 17.90
N GLU A 62 -21.37 5.76 17.99
CA GLU A 62 -20.52 6.57 18.86
C GLU A 62 -20.77 6.09 20.31
N SER A 63 -19.83 5.36 20.90
CA SER A 63 -19.77 5.14 22.34
C SER A 63 -18.60 5.93 22.91
N SER A 64 -18.96 7.06 23.52
CA SER A 64 -18.11 7.87 24.37
C SER A 64 -17.93 7.20 25.74
N GLU A 65 -17.23 6.06 25.77
CA GLU A 65 -16.45 5.66 26.95
C GLU A 65 -15.00 6.00 26.63
N SER A 66 -14.29 6.63 27.57
CA SER A 66 -12.87 6.96 27.40
C SER A 66 -12.07 5.65 27.36
N LYS A 67 -12.04 5.03 26.20
CA LYS A 67 -11.28 3.83 25.92
C LYS A 67 -9.80 4.18 26.06
N ALA A 68 -9.03 3.26 26.66
CA ALA A 68 -7.59 3.41 26.74
C ALA A 68 -7.04 3.64 25.33
N GLU A 69 -6.37 4.77 25.14
CA GLU A 69 -5.75 5.12 23.88
C GLU A 69 -4.67 4.08 23.54
N LEU A 70 -4.64 3.60 22.29
CA LEU A 70 -3.62 2.67 21.82
C LEU A 70 -2.23 3.28 22.01
N THR A 71 -1.40 2.62 22.80
CA THR A 71 -0.02 3.06 23.03
C THR A 71 0.84 2.83 21.79
N ASP A 72 1.96 3.55 21.69
CA ASP A 72 2.96 3.34 20.65
C ASP A 72 3.53 1.91 20.68
N ALA A 73 3.74 1.35 21.88
CA ALA A 73 4.19 -0.03 22.09
C ALA A 73 3.17 -1.07 21.61
N GLU A 74 1.88 -0.85 21.82
CA GLU A 74 0.83 -1.73 21.30
C GLU A 74 0.73 -1.64 19.78
N LEU A 75 0.85 -0.44 19.19
CA LEU A 75 0.90 -0.30 17.73
C LEU A 75 2.15 -0.97 17.14
N CYS A 76 3.31 -0.87 17.80
CA CYS A 76 4.50 -1.66 17.44
C CYS A 76 4.21 -3.16 17.46
N GLY A 77 3.49 -3.64 18.47
CA GLY A 77 3.10 -5.04 18.56
C GLY A 77 2.15 -5.47 17.44
N MET A 78 1.20 -4.63 17.04
CA MET A 78 0.31 -4.92 15.91
C MET A 78 1.07 -4.98 14.57
N VAL A 79 2.02 -4.06 14.36
CA VAL A 79 2.91 -4.08 13.18
C VAL A 79 3.79 -5.33 13.21
N ALA A 80 4.32 -5.70 14.36
CA ALA A 80 5.14 -6.91 14.55
C ALA A 80 4.39 -8.20 14.24
N ALA A 81 3.10 -8.28 14.58
CA ALA A 81 2.26 -9.43 14.24
C ALA A 81 2.02 -9.60 12.73
N ASN A 82 2.15 -8.52 11.96
CA ASN A 82 1.98 -8.47 10.50
C ASN A 82 3.31 -8.28 9.76
N TYR A 83 4.44 -8.48 10.44
CA TYR A 83 5.76 -8.24 9.89
C TYR A 83 6.18 -9.33 8.91
N ASP A 84 6.83 -8.91 7.82
CA ASP A 84 7.54 -9.78 6.89
C ASP A 84 8.97 -9.25 6.71
N GLU A 85 9.95 -10.16 6.57
CA GLU A 85 11.37 -9.82 6.46
C GLU A 85 11.70 -8.99 5.21
N SER A 86 10.85 -9.04 4.19
CA SER A 86 11.01 -8.23 2.98
C SER A 86 10.60 -6.76 3.17
N TYR A 87 9.89 -6.43 4.25
CA TYR A 87 9.30 -5.10 4.42
C TYR A 87 10.36 -4.06 4.80
N CYS A 88 10.51 -3.05 3.93
CA CYS A 88 11.32 -1.87 4.22
C CYS A 88 10.64 -0.95 5.26
N GLU A 89 11.38 0.00 5.82
CA GLU A 89 10.87 0.92 6.85
C GLU A 89 9.63 1.72 6.40
N GLU A 90 9.58 2.16 5.13
CA GLU A 90 8.41 2.87 4.59
C GLU A 90 7.18 1.97 4.47
N THR A 91 7.36 0.67 4.21
CA THR A 91 6.28 -0.33 4.26
C THR A 91 5.73 -0.48 5.67
N LEU A 92 6.61 -0.52 6.67
CA LEU A 92 6.21 -0.60 8.08
C LEU A 92 5.46 0.67 8.52
N LYS A 93 5.83 1.85 8.01
CA LYS A 93 5.09 3.10 8.22
C LYS A 93 3.68 3.02 7.62
N ALA A 94 3.55 2.52 6.40
CA ALA A 94 2.23 2.36 5.76
C ALA A 94 1.34 1.40 6.55
N LEU A 95 1.88 0.24 6.95
CA LEU A 95 1.20 -0.76 7.75
C LEU A 95 0.77 -0.18 9.12
N ALA A 96 1.63 0.58 9.78
CA ALA A 96 1.31 1.24 11.05
C ALA A 96 0.11 2.21 10.91
N VAL A 97 0.07 3.01 9.84
CA VAL A 97 -1.05 3.92 9.58
C VAL A 97 -2.35 3.16 9.32
N ILE A 98 -2.31 2.07 8.54
CA ILE A 98 -3.48 1.21 8.28
C ILE A 98 -4.01 0.62 9.59
N LEU A 99 -3.13 0.02 10.41
CA LEU A 99 -3.50 -0.62 11.67
C LEU A 99 -4.04 0.38 12.69
N TYR A 100 -3.43 1.56 12.81
CA TYR A 100 -3.92 2.63 13.69
C TYR A 100 -5.30 3.13 13.24
N THR A 101 -5.49 3.34 11.93
CA THR A 101 -6.78 3.73 11.34
C THR A 101 -7.89 2.74 11.70
N ASN A 102 -7.63 1.45 11.49
CA ASN A 102 -8.62 0.40 11.74
C ASN A 102 -8.90 0.23 13.24
N TYR A 103 -7.86 0.32 14.09
CA TYR A 103 -8.04 0.30 15.54
C TYR A 103 -8.89 1.48 16.01
N CYS A 104 -8.64 2.71 15.53
CA CYS A 104 -9.45 3.88 15.90
C CYS A 104 -10.93 3.71 15.57
N LEU A 105 -11.26 2.96 14.51
CA LEU A 105 -12.64 2.74 14.10
C LEU A 105 -13.35 1.68 14.96
N ALA A 106 -12.69 0.55 15.20
CA ALA A 106 -13.29 -0.60 15.88
C ALA A 106 -12.31 -1.24 16.86
N PRO A 107 -11.94 -0.54 17.94
CA PRO A 107 -10.87 -1.00 18.81
C PRO A 107 -11.25 -2.25 19.63
N ASP A 108 -12.53 -2.62 19.69
CA ASP A 108 -13.01 -3.84 20.38
C ASP A 108 -12.79 -5.11 19.53
N ASP A 109 -12.52 -4.95 18.24
CA ASP A 109 -12.23 -6.08 17.33
C ASP A 109 -10.78 -6.59 17.49
N TYR A 110 -9.96 -5.92 18.30
CA TYR A 110 -8.55 -6.21 18.50
C TYR A 110 -8.28 -6.72 19.92
N ASP A 111 -8.13 -8.05 20.07
CA ASP A 111 -7.58 -8.62 21.30
C ASP A 111 -6.05 -8.51 21.30
N LEU A 112 -5.54 -7.43 21.91
CA LEU A 112 -4.10 -7.16 22.00
C LEU A 112 -3.31 -8.19 22.83
N LYS A 113 -3.98 -9.16 23.47
CA LYS A 113 -3.33 -10.30 24.14
C LYS A 113 -3.13 -11.49 23.20
N ASP A 114 -3.82 -11.54 22.08
CA ASP A 114 -3.65 -12.57 21.06
C ASP A 114 -2.36 -12.29 20.27
N SER A 115 -1.43 -13.24 20.27
CA SER A 115 -0.15 -13.12 19.55
C SER A 115 -0.30 -13.05 18.04
N ARG A 116 -1.47 -13.43 17.50
CA ARG A 116 -1.83 -13.26 16.08
C ARG A 116 -2.20 -11.81 15.75
N ILE A 117 -2.55 -11.01 16.77
CA ILE A 117 -2.96 -9.62 16.63
C ILE A 117 -1.86 -8.67 17.09
N CYS A 118 -1.13 -9.01 18.17
CA CYS A 118 -0.13 -8.13 18.77
C CYS A 118 1.04 -8.93 19.37
N ILE A 119 2.27 -8.64 18.92
CA ILE A 119 3.51 -9.22 19.44
C ILE A 119 4.35 -8.12 20.10
N LEU A 120 4.25 -7.99 21.43
CA LEU A 120 5.09 -7.04 22.19
C LEU A 120 6.57 -7.45 22.16
N GLU A 121 7.48 -6.47 22.32
CA GLU A 121 8.94 -6.68 22.25
C GLU A 121 9.43 -7.79 23.18
N SER A 122 8.86 -7.89 24.39
CA SER A 122 9.22 -8.93 25.37
C SER A 122 8.90 -10.35 24.90
N ASN A 123 7.95 -10.49 23.96
CA ASN A 123 7.45 -11.74 23.44
C ASN A 123 7.90 -11.99 21.99
N ALA A 124 8.64 -11.05 21.39
CA ALA A 124 9.14 -11.18 20.03
C ALA A 124 10.26 -12.25 19.97
N GLU A 125 10.23 -13.04 18.90
CA GLU A 125 11.22 -14.08 18.61
C GLU A 125 11.76 -13.94 17.18
N ASN A 126 12.87 -14.61 16.88
CA ASN A 126 13.46 -14.71 15.53
C ASN A 126 13.61 -13.34 14.84
N SER A 127 13.26 -13.26 13.55
CA SER A 127 13.39 -12.04 12.75
C SER A 127 12.55 -10.88 13.25
N VAL A 128 11.40 -11.13 13.88
CA VAL A 128 10.61 -10.06 14.53
C VAL A 128 11.40 -9.42 15.67
N LYS A 129 12.07 -10.23 16.49
CA LYS A 129 12.93 -9.73 17.58
C LYS A 129 14.14 -8.96 17.06
N GLU A 130 14.80 -9.50 16.04
CA GLU A 130 15.98 -8.87 15.44
C GLU A 130 15.65 -7.51 14.80
N ASN A 131 14.45 -7.37 14.24
CA ASN A 131 14.00 -6.16 13.54
C ASN A 131 13.05 -5.26 14.35
N TYR A 132 12.82 -5.57 15.63
CA TYR A 132 11.86 -4.82 16.46
C TYR A 132 12.22 -3.33 16.60
N ASN A 133 13.51 -2.99 16.60
CA ASN A 133 13.95 -1.59 16.61
C ASN A 133 13.59 -0.84 15.33
N THR A 134 13.60 -1.51 14.17
CA THR A 134 13.14 -0.94 12.90
C THR A 134 11.63 -0.70 12.95
N ILE A 135 10.86 -1.65 13.48
CA ILE A 135 9.41 -1.50 13.71
C ILE A 135 9.12 -0.30 14.61
N LYS A 136 9.80 -0.19 15.76
CA LYS A 136 9.66 0.96 16.67
C LYS A 136 9.96 2.29 15.99
N SER A 137 11.02 2.33 15.18
CA SER A 137 11.41 3.56 14.46
C SER A 137 10.36 3.96 13.44
N ALA A 138 9.85 3.00 12.66
CA ALA A 138 8.78 3.23 11.68
C ALA A 138 7.49 3.71 12.37
N VAL A 139 7.03 3.02 13.41
CA VAL A 139 5.82 3.37 14.16
C VAL A 139 5.93 4.76 14.78
N SER A 140 7.05 5.07 15.44
CA SER A 140 7.27 6.37 16.07
C SER A 140 7.16 7.53 15.07
N ALA A 141 7.60 7.33 13.83
CA ALA A 141 7.55 8.36 12.79
C ALA A 141 6.13 8.69 12.29
N VAL A 142 5.17 7.79 12.51
CA VAL A 142 3.78 7.92 12.03
C VAL A 142 2.75 7.70 13.12
N TYR A 143 3.17 7.68 14.39
CA TYR A 143 2.26 7.43 15.51
C TYR A 143 1.14 8.47 15.53
N LYS A 144 -0.08 7.97 15.73
CA LYS A 144 -1.36 8.71 15.64
C LYS A 144 -1.72 9.29 14.27
N LYS A 145 -1.06 8.86 13.20
CA LYS A 145 -1.50 9.18 11.84
C LYS A 145 -2.59 8.21 11.38
N ALA A 146 -3.68 8.75 10.86
CA ALA A 146 -4.83 7.97 10.40
C ALA A 146 -5.21 8.32 8.96
N LEU A 147 -5.81 7.36 8.26
CA LEU A 147 -6.37 7.55 6.92
C LEU A 147 -7.82 8.03 7.01
N CYS A 148 -8.10 9.13 6.32
CA CYS A 148 -9.41 9.74 6.25
C CYS A 148 -9.82 9.96 4.79
N SER A 149 -11.06 9.61 4.46
CA SER A 149 -11.72 10.03 3.22
C SER A 149 -12.85 10.99 3.55
N ASN A 150 -12.86 12.16 2.91
CA ASN A 150 -13.84 13.22 3.19
C ASN A 150 -13.97 13.57 4.69
N GLY A 151 -12.85 13.59 5.41
CA GLY A 151 -12.79 13.88 6.84
C GLY A 151 -13.32 12.77 7.76
N LYS A 152 -13.62 11.58 7.23
CA LYS A 152 -14.07 10.42 7.99
C LYS A 152 -13.02 9.32 7.96
N VAL A 153 -12.74 8.77 9.15
CA VAL A 153 -11.97 7.53 9.30
C VAL A 153 -12.85 6.38 8.80
N LEU A 154 -12.32 5.54 7.92
CA LEU A 154 -13.00 4.39 7.34
C LEU A 154 -12.09 3.16 7.43
N TYR A 155 -12.68 1.98 7.48
CA TYR A 155 -11.93 0.73 7.58
C TYR A 155 -11.11 0.50 6.31
N ILE A 156 -9.85 0.14 6.46
CA ILE A 156 -8.94 -0.13 5.35
C ILE A 156 -8.63 -1.64 5.34
N PRO A 157 -9.30 -2.43 4.48
CA PRO A 157 -8.90 -3.82 4.27
C PRO A 157 -7.50 -3.85 3.64
N PHE A 158 -6.69 -4.83 4.06
CA PHE A 158 -5.38 -5.06 3.49
C PHE A 158 -5.09 -6.56 3.41
N THR A 159 -4.19 -6.92 2.49
CA THR A 159 -3.74 -8.29 2.26
C THR A 159 -2.24 -8.31 1.98
N SER A 160 -1.60 -9.46 2.11
CA SER A 160 -0.18 -9.61 1.76
C SER A 160 0.06 -9.42 0.25
N SER A 161 -0.78 -10.02 -0.60
CA SER A 161 -0.66 -9.98 -2.07
C SER A 161 -2.03 -9.97 -2.75
N THR A 162 -2.05 -9.56 -4.02
CA THR A 162 -3.21 -9.64 -4.91
C THR A 162 -2.87 -10.38 -6.22
N ASN A 163 -3.86 -10.57 -7.09
CA ASN A 163 -3.67 -11.15 -8.43
C ASN A 163 -3.28 -10.11 -9.52
N GLY A 164 -2.60 -9.04 -9.11
CA GLY A 164 -2.20 -7.94 -10.00
C GLY A 164 -3.11 -6.72 -9.94
N LYS A 165 -4.21 -6.79 -9.18
CA LYS A 165 -5.15 -5.68 -8.95
C LYS A 165 -5.93 -5.87 -7.65
N THR A 166 -6.47 -4.79 -7.12
CA THR A 166 -7.48 -4.85 -6.06
C THR A 166 -8.89 -4.85 -6.67
N SER A 167 -9.89 -5.20 -5.86
CA SER A 167 -11.28 -5.36 -6.28
C SER A 167 -12.17 -4.31 -5.63
N SER A 168 -13.25 -3.95 -6.31
CA SER A 168 -14.33 -3.14 -5.74
C SER A 168 -15.34 -4.05 -5.05
N SER A 169 -15.92 -3.59 -3.95
CA SER A 169 -16.96 -4.34 -3.23
C SER A 169 -18.06 -3.39 -2.76
N SER A 170 -19.30 -3.90 -2.74
CA SER A 170 -20.43 -3.18 -2.13
C SER A 170 -20.29 -3.02 -0.61
N GLU A 171 -19.46 -3.83 0.04
CA GLU A 171 -19.12 -3.73 1.46
C GLU A 171 -18.22 -2.51 1.75
N TYR A 172 -17.35 -2.17 0.79
CA TYR A 172 -16.41 -1.06 0.88
C TYR A 172 -16.60 -0.10 -0.30
N PRO A 173 -17.76 0.58 -0.41
CA PRO A 173 -18.10 1.39 -1.58
C PRO A 173 -17.23 2.65 -1.74
N TYR A 174 -16.41 2.95 -0.74
CA TYR A 174 -15.44 4.06 -0.72
C TYR A 174 -14.06 3.65 -1.21
N LEU A 175 -13.84 2.39 -1.58
CA LEU A 175 -12.58 1.91 -2.12
C LEU A 175 -12.67 1.76 -3.64
N THR A 176 -11.73 2.40 -4.32
CA THR A 176 -11.53 2.28 -5.76
C THR A 176 -10.59 1.10 -6.04
N ALA A 177 -10.96 0.23 -6.98
CA ALA A 177 -10.08 -0.83 -7.46
C ALA A 177 -8.88 -0.23 -8.21
N VAL A 178 -7.66 -0.67 -7.89
CA VAL A 178 -6.42 -0.17 -8.47
C VAL A 178 -5.54 -1.30 -8.98
N ALA A 179 -4.62 -0.97 -9.87
CA ALA A 179 -3.60 -1.92 -10.33
C ALA A 179 -2.57 -2.19 -9.23
N SER A 180 -2.13 -3.43 -9.11
CA SER A 180 -1.07 -3.90 -8.21
C SER A 180 -0.14 -4.85 -8.97
N PRO A 181 0.47 -4.40 -10.09
CA PRO A 181 1.14 -5.28 -11.06
C PRO A 181 2.34 -6.03 -10.47
N TRP A 182 2.87 -5.57 -9.35
CA TRP A 182 4.06 -6.12 -8.68
C TRP A 182 3.79 -7.41 -7.91
N ASP A 183 2.53 -7.69 -7.59
CA ASP A 183 2.15 -8.94 -6.91
C ASP A 183 2.10 -10.14 -7.89
N SER A 184 2.11 -9.86 -9.19
CA SER A 184 1.79 -10.78 -10.29
C SER A 184 2.90 -11.81 -10.59
N TYR A 185 3.48 -12.49 -9.60
CA TYR A 185 4.44 -13.59 -9.85
C TYR A 185 4.34 -14.79 -8.90
N SER A 186 3.50 -14.74 -7.86
CA SER A 186 3.38 -15.85 -6.91
C SER A 186 1.95 -16.35 -6.85
N ASN A 187 1.64 -17.43 -7.59
CA ASN A 187 0.43 -18.26 -7.40
C ASN A 187 -0.85 -17.44 -7.09
N ALA A 188 -1.20 -16.50 -7.96
CA ALA A 188 -2.38 -15.68 -7.78
C ALA A 188 -3.61 -16.59 -7.70
N ASN A 189 -4.20 -16.71 -6.51
CA ASN A 189 -5.55 -17.22 -6.39
C ASN A 189 -6.49 -16.19 -7.05
N ASP A 190 -7.59 -16.64 -7.65
CA ASP A 190 -8.57 -15.76 -8.29
C ASP A 190 -9.43 -14.99 -7.26
N ASP A 191 -9.00 -14.96 -5.99
CA ASP A 191 -9.67 -14.29 -4.89
C ASP A 191 -9.68 -12.77 -5.10
N GLU A 192 -10.82 -12.18 -4.79
CA GLU A 192 -11.02 -10.74 -4.84
C GLU A 192 -10.56 -10.09 -3.52
N HIS A 193 -9.52 -9.25 -3.61
CA HIS A 193 -9.00 -8.51 -2.45
C HIS A 193 -9.29 -7.01 -2.58
N CYS A 194 -9.95 -6.43 -1.57
CA CYS A 194 -10.21 -4.99 -1.49
C CYS A 194 -9.05 -4.26 -0.78
N GLY A 195 -8.89 -2.96 -1.05
CA GLY A 195 -8.00 -2.08 -0.29
C GLY A 195 -6.54 -2.17 -0.69
N VAL A 196 -5.65 -2.52 0.25
CA VAL A 196 -4.19 -2.36 0.10
C VAL A 196 -3.47 -3.71 -0.03
N SER A 197 -2.51 -3.80 -0.97
CA SER A 197 -1.55 -4.91 -1.02
C SER A 197 -0.25 -4.52 -0.33
N LEU A 198 0.16 -5.24 0.72
CA LEU A 198 1.41 -4.95 1.43
C LEU A 198 2.65 -5.25 0.57
N ASN A 199 2.62 -6.29 -0.27
CA ASN A 199 3.72 -6.55 -1.20
C ASN A 199 3.85 -5.48 -2.27
N GLY A 200 2.72 -4.97 -2.79
CA GLY A 200 2.77 -3.89 -3.74
C GLY A 200 3.16 -2.55 -3.12
N ILE A 201 2.73 -2.25 -1.88
CA ILE A 201 3.30 -1.14 -1.08
C ILE A 201 4.81 -1.32 -0.92
N ASN A 202 5.25 -2.52 -0.57
CA ASN A 202 6.67 -2.80 -0.37
C ASN A 202 7.49 -2.60 -1.65
N TYR A 203 6.96 -3.01 -2.79
CA TYR A 203 7.59 -2.74 -4.07
C TYR A 203 7.74 -1.23 -4.32
N LEU A 204 6.64 -0.47 -4.20
CA LEU A 204 6.65 0.99 -4.39
C LEU A 204 7.66 1.67 -3.46
N CYS A 205 7.67 1.29 -2.20
CA CYS A 205 8.57 1.85 -1.22
C CYS A 205 10.05 1.56 -1.56
N ASN A 206 10.36 0.34 -2.01
CA ASN A 206 11.71 0.01 -2.48
C ASN A 206 12.10 0.70 -3.80
N ASP A 207 11.11 1.12 -4.60
CA ASP A 207 11.31 1.96 -5.81
C ASP A 207 11.45 3.46 -5.46
N GLY A 208 11.49 3.81 -4.17
CA GLY A 208 11.77 5.16 -3.68
C GLY A 208 10.53 6.00 -3.36
N TYR A 209 9.33 5.40 -3.37
CA TYR A 209 8.12 6.08 -2.91
C TYR A 209 8.10 6.13 -1.38
N SER A 210 7.61 7.24 -0.83
CA SER A 210 7.29 7.30 0.61
C SER A 210 6.04 6.47 0.93
N TYR A 211 5.89 6.07 2.20
CA TYR A 211 4.69 5.37 2.70
C TYR A 211 3.39 6.09 2.32
N ALA A 212 3.39 7.42 2.34
CA ALA A 212 2.23 8.23 2.00
C ALA A 212 1.89 8.16 0.51
N GLN A 213 2.90 8.21 -0.36
CA GLN A 213 2.68 8.07 -1.82
C GLN A 213 2.24 6.64 -2.18
N ALA A 214 2.83 5.64 -1.53
CA ALA A 214 2.44 4.24 -1.72
C ALA A 214 0.98 4.01 -1.26
N LEU A 215 0.58 4.53 -0.10
CA LEU A 215 -0.82 4.47 0.35
C LEU A 215 -1.76 5.22 -0.59
N GLN A 216 -1.37 6.40 -1.09
CA GLN A 216 -2.17 7.18 -2.03
C GLN A 216 -2.44 6.42 -3.33
N TRP A 217 -1.52 5.56 -3.77
CA TRP A 217 -1.75 4.69 -4.93
C TRP A 217 -2.92 3.73 -4.72
N TYR A 218 -2.99 3.08 -3.56
CA TYR A 218 -4.06 2.13 -3.24
C TYR A 218 -5.35 2.80 -2.78
N LEU A 219 -5.25 3.99 -2.19
CA LEU A 219 -6.34 4.71 -1.57
C LEU A 219 -6.42 6.13 -2.15
N PRO A 220 -6.76 6.29 -3.44
CA PRO A 220 -6.70 7.58 -4.16
C PRO A 220 -7.59 8.67 -3.55
N ASP A 221 -8.64 8.28 -2.83
CA ASP A 221 -9.62 9.19 -2.22
C ASP A 221 -9.38 9.42 -0.71
N PHE A 222 -8.23 8.97 -0.21
CA PHE A 222 -7.82 9.11 1.18
C PHE A 222 -6.67 10.09 1.35
N THR A 223 -6.60 10.63 2.56
CA THR A 223 -5.51 11.50 3.04
C THR A 223 -5.06 11.03 4.41
N ILE A 224 -3.79 11.28 4.74
CA ILE A 224 -3.24 10.99 6.06
C ILE A 224 -3.37 12.25 6.91
N GLN A 225 -3.95 12.12 8.11
CA GLN A 225 -4.08 13.18 9.10
C GLN A 225 -3.22 12.88 10.33
#